data_AF-A0A4R0IVR7-F1
#
_entry.id   AF-A0A4R0IVR7-F1
#
_cell.length_a   1.000
_cell.length_b   1.000
_cell.length_c   1.000
_cell.angle_alpha   90.00
_cell.angle_beta   90.00
_cell.angle_gamma   90.00
#
_symmetry.space_group_name_H-M   'P 1'
#
loop_
_entity.id
_entity.type
_entity.pdbx_description
1 polymer ?
#
loop_
_entity_poly.entity_id
_entity_poly.type
_entity_poly.pdbx_seq_one_letter_code
_entity_poly.pdbx_strand_id
1 'polypeptide(L)' 'MAVADREAEWVADAATRQRVWGLYRDAPAPLGYDFWSVFPDGPAGESPSLLRLTPYRLRLADVETLSGRKVPSVWR' A
#
# COMPACT_ATOMS: atom_id res chain seq x y z
N MET A 1 -14.61 5.27 9.04
CA MET A 1 -13.45 5.92 8.41
C MET A 1 -12.18 5.49 9.11
N ALA A 2 -11.13 5.17 8.35
CA ALA A 2 -9.80 4.87 8.88
C ALA A 2 -8.79 5.87 8.31
N VAL A 3 -7.94 6.43 9.16
CA VAL A 3 -6.85 7.34 8.78
C VAL A 3 -5.56 6.81 9.36
N ALA A 4 -4.48 6.93 8.61
CA ALA A 4 -3.21 6.37 9.02
C ALA A 4 -2.06 7.33 8.72
N ASP A 5 -1.30 7.68 9.76
CA ASP A 5 -0.07 8.46 9.62
C ASP A 5 1.09 7.47 9.38
N ARG A 6 1.90 7.75 8.35
CA ARG A 6 2.92 6.84 7.81
C ARG A 6 4.25 7.54 7.65
N GLU A 7 5.33 6.78 7.80
CA GLU A 7 6.61 7.11 7.17
C GLU A 7 6.62 6.51 5.75
N ALA A 8 7.17 7.26 4.81
CA ALA A 8 7.23 6.87 3.40
C ALA A 8 8.68 6.82 2.92
N GLU A 9 9.04 5.76 2.21
CA GLU A 9 10.40 5.57 1.69
C GLU A 9 10.39 4.86 0.35
N TRP A 10 11.34 5.22 -0.51
CA TRP A 10 11.52 4.59 -1.81
C TRP A 10 12.20 3.24 -1.67
N VAL A 11 11.68 2.23 -2.37
CA VAL A 11 12.26 0.89 -2.42
C VAL A 11 13.15 0.78 -3.65
N ALA A 12 14.46 0.72 -3.41
CA ALA A 12 15.46 0.46 -4.45
C ALA A 12 15.82 -1.03 -4.61
N ASP A 13 15.44 -1.87 -3.64
CA ASP A 13 15.75 -3.29 -3.62
C ASP A 13 15.04 -4.06 -4.75
N ALA A 14 15.83 -4.68 -5.63
CA ALA A 14 15.32 -5.41 -6.78
C ALA A 14 14.50 -6.64 -6.40
N ALA A 15 14.85 -7.34 -5.30
CA ALA A 15 14.11 -8.52 -4.85
C ALA A 15 12.69 -8.15 -4.40
N THR A 16 12.55 -7.05 -3.66
CA THR A 16 11.25 -6.52 -3.25
C THR A 16 10.43 -6.06 -4.46
N ARG A 17 11.06 -5.39 -5.43
CA ARG A 17 10.38 -5.02 -6.69
C ARG A 17 9.85 -6.25 -7.41
N GLN A 18 10.70 -7.26 -7.64
CA GLN A 18 10.28 -8.52 -8.26
C GLN A 18 9.12 -9.18 -7.52
N ARG A 19 9.18 -9.22 -6.18
CA ARG A 19 8.12 -9.80 -5.35
C ARG A 19 6.79 -9.08 -5.54
N VAL A 20 6.77 -7.75 -5.53
CA VAL A 20 5.55 -6.96 -5.69
C VAL A 20 4.93 -7.20 -7.06
N TRP A 21 5.72 -7.24 -8.14
CA TRP A 21 5.19 -7.61 -9.46
C TRP A 21 4.53 -8.98 -9.47
N GLY A 22 5.17 -9.98 -8.84
CA GLY A 22 4.59 -11.31 -8.68
C GLY A 22 3.24 -11.29 -7.97
N LEU A 23 3.11 -10.50 -6.89
CA LEU A 23 1.84 -10.39 -6.16
C LEU A 23 0.68 -9.91 -7.04
N TYR A 24 0.91 -8.93 -7.92
CA TYR A 24 -0.15 -8.44 -8.81
C TYR A 24 -0.41 -9.38 -9.97
N ARG A 25 0.62 -9.97 -10.57
CA ARG A 25 0.45 -10.93 -11.67
C ARG A 25 -0.30 -12.18 -11.23
N ASP A 26 0.04 -12.68 -10.03
CA ASP A 26 -0.46 -13.96 -9.53
C ASP A 26 -1.79 -13.81 -8.74
N ALA A 27 -2.25 -12.57 -8.51
CA ALA A 27 -3.51 -12.32 -7.83
C ALA A 27 -4.72 -12.75 -8.69
N PRO A 28 -5.74 -13.39 -8.09
CA PRO A 28 -6.95 -13.76 -8.82
C PRO A 28 -7.74 -12.52 -9.25
N ALA A 29 -8.56 -12.68 -10.29
CA ALA A 29 -9.47 -11.63 -10.73
C ALA A 29 -10.41 -11.20 -9.58
N PRO A 30 -10.73 -9.89 -9.46
CA PRO A 30 -10.36 -8.79 -10.37
C PRO A 30 -9.06 -8.07 -9.99
N LEU A 31 -8.30 -8.58 -9.02
CA LEU A 31 -7.12 -7.89 -8.48
C LEU A 31 -5.85 -8.14 -9.31
N GLY A 32 -5.84 -9.21 -10.11
CA GLY A 32 -4.74 -9.56 -10.99
C GLY A 32 -4.44 -8.49 -12.05
N TYR A 33 -3.18 -8.12 -12.18
CA TYR A 33 -2.72 -7.19 -13.21
C TYR A 33 -1.30 -7.51 -13.67
N ASP A 34 -1.10 -7.60 -14.99
CA ASP A 34 0.22 -7.82 -15.58
C ASP A 34 0.92 -6.49 -15.89
N PHE A 35 1.75 -6.04 -14.95
CA PHE A 35 2.53 -4.82 -15.12
C PHE A 35 3.58 -4.89 -16.23
N TRP A 36 4.03 -6.06 -16.68
CA TRP A 36 4.99 -6.15 -17.79
C TRP A 36 4.40 -5.62 -19.10
N SER A 37 3.08 -5.71 -19.27
CA SER A 37 2.39 -5.17 -20.45
C SER A 37 2.50 -3.64 -20.59
N VAL A 38 2.68 -2.92 -19.47
CA VAL A 38 2.78 -1.45 -19.44
C VAL A 38 4.22 -0.98 -19.17
N PHE A 39 5.02 -1.79 -18.49
CA PHE A 39 6.40 -1.48 -18.12
C PHE A 39 7.34 -2.55 -18.66
N PRO A 40 7.87 -2.40 -19.89
CA PRO A 40 8.67 -3.41 -20.57
C PRO A 40 9.98 -3.76 -19.85
N ASP A 41 10.61 -2.75 -19.22
CA ASP A 41 11.84 -2.93 -18.43
C ASP A 41 11.57 -3.64 -17.09
N GLY A 42 10.30 -3.83 -16.74
CA GLY A 42 9.84 -4.60 -15.59
C GLY A 42 10.37 -4.07 -14.25
N PRO A 43 10.51 -4.94 -13.24
CA PRO A 43 10.94 -4.55 -11.89
C PRO A 43 12.42 -4.10 -11.79
N ALA A 44 13.19 -4.18 -12.88
CA ALA A 44 14.56 -3.69 -12.93
C ALA A 44 14.66 -2.27 -13.51
N GLY A 45 13.62 -1.79 -14.20
CA GLY A 45 13.57 -0.45 -14.78
C GLY A 45 13.57 0.66 -13.73
N GLU A 46 13.94 1.88 -14.16
CA GLU A 46 13.87 3.09 -13.32
C GLU A 46 12.42 3.45 -12.97
N SER A 47 11.46 3.03 -13.81
CA SER A 47 10.03 3.18 -13.58
C SER A 47 9.30 1.87 -13.90
N PRO A 48 8.26 1.53 -13.12
CA PRO A 48 7.70 2.30 -12.01
C PRO A 48 8.47 2.10 -10.70
N SER A 49 8.54 3.16 -9.88
CA SER A 49 9.17 3.11 -8.56
C SER A 49 8.19 2.58 -7.50
N LEU A 50 8.72 1.88 -6.50
CA LEU A 50 7.93 1.39 -5.37
C LEU A 50 8.09 2.30 -4.16
N LEU A 51 6.97 2.62 -3.50
CA LEU A 51 6.93 3.38 -2.26
C LEU A 51 6.45 2.47 -1.12
N ARG A 52 7.25 2.32 -0.06
CA ARG A 52 6.88 1.62 1.17
C ARG A 52 6.28 2.62 2.15
N LEU A 53 5.15 2.26 2.74
CA LEU A 53 4.44 3.05 3.76
C LEU A 53 4.40 2.30 5.08
N THR A 54 5.12 2.79 6.08
CA THR A 54 5.19 2.18 7.42
C THR A 54 4.30 2.95 8.38
N PRO A 55 3.12 2.43 8.76
CA PRO A 55 2.24 3.09 9.72
C PRO A 55 2.82 3.13 11.13
N TYR A 56 2.83 4.32 11.72
CA TYR A 56 3.12 4.52 13.14
C TYR A 56 1.90 5.01 13.93
N ARG A 57 0.78 5.33 13.26
CA ARG A 57 -0.47 5.68 13.92
C ARG A 57 -1.68 5.36 13.07
N LEU A 58 -2.67 4.69 13.66
CA LEU A 58 -3.97 4.42 13.05
C LEU A 58 -5.08 5.07 13.88
N ARG A 59 -6.00 5.77 13.21
CA ARG A 59 -7.21 6.35 13.81
C ARG A 59 -8.44 5.73 13.15
N LEU A 60 -9.34 5.18 13.96
CA LEU A 60 -10.59 4.60 13.53
C LEU A 60 -11.76 5.40 14.09
N ALA A 61 -12.66 5.81 13.19
CA ALA A 61 -13.91 6.47 13.53
C ALA A 61 -15.08 5.70 12.92
N ASP A 62 -16.02 5.29 13.77
CA ASP A 62 -17.31 4.70 13.40
C ASP A 62 -18.44 5.74 13.49
N VAL A 63 -19.69 5.31 13.25
CA VAL A 63 -20.86 6.21 13.29
C VAL A 63 -21.04 6.84 14.68
N GLU A 64 -20.80 6.09 15.74
CA GLU A 64 -20.93 6.61 17.11
C GLU A 64 -19.86 7.66 17.40
N THR A 65 -18.66 7.43 16.90
CA THR A 65 -17.53 8.36 16.96
C THR A 65 -17.87 9.69 16.27
N LEU A 66 -18.45 9.61 15.07
CA LEU A 66 -18.86 10.79 14.32
C LEU A 66 -20.04 11.54 14.97
N SER A 67 -20.91 10.81 15.67
CA SER A 67 -22.02 11.40 16.44
C SER A 67 -21.61 12.00 17.78
N GLY A 68 -20.32 11.96 18.14
CA GLY A 68 -19.79 12.47 19.41
C GLY A 68 -20.07 11.57 20.62
N ARG A 69 -20.70 10.41 20.44
CA ARG A 69 -21.03 9.45 21.50
C ARG A 69 -19.82 8.62 21.95
N LYS A 70 -18.76 8.59 21.15
CA LYS A 70 -17.56 7.79 21.37
C LYS A 70 -16.31 8.54 20.93
N VAL A 71 -15.20 8.36 21.64
CA VAL A 71 -13.90 8.89 21.23
C VAL A 71 -13.27 7.95 20.20
N PRO A 72 -12.61 8.47 19.13
CA PRO A 72 -11.97 7.63 18.13
C PRO A 72 -10.92 6.70 18.75
N SER A 73 -10.88 5.45 18.30
CA SER A 73 -9.82 4.51 18.71
C SER A 73 -8.52 4.87 17.99
N VAL A 74 -7.42 4.95 18.76
CA VAL A 74 -6.09 5.30 18.25
C VAL A 74 -5.10 4.21 18.63
N TRP A 75 -4.41 3.67 17.63
CA TRP A 75 -3.26 2.77 17.79
C TRP A 75 -1.97 3.51 17.43
N ARG A 76 -0.89 3.22 18.15
CA ARG A 76 0.47 3.72 17.96
C ARG A 76 1.45 2.56 18.05
#